data_AF-A0A958XFW1-F1
#
_entry.id   AF-A0A958XFW1-F1
#
_cell.length_a   1.000
_cell.length_b   1.000
_cell.length_c   1.000
_cell.angle_alpha   90.00
_cell.angle_beta   90.00
_cell.angle_gamma   90.00
#
_symmetry.space_group_name_H-M   'P 1'
#
loop_
_entity.id
_entity.type
_entity.pdbx_description
1 polymer ?
#
loop_
_entity_poly.entity_id
_entity_poly.type
_entity_poly.pdbx_seq_one_letter_code
_entity_poly.pdbx_strand_id
1 'polypeptide(L)'
;MGDDKKGVLGTIAAIVAIGASVTGILVGLKQIGWIGTPQPEKQEMAARPADRGDSDLSEMEGRLNKIEGKERQQREEALLNRIADLESKQKEHAEVTPVRQTNYDLSGDWYATANPGTVYRIVQYGEELTLQEISFVYGVSTVTAAGSGAISGNSLTVNYYTMFNTTGVATFNIGSSGNLLNGQFRDNVTGANMAMQLQRQ
;
A
#
# COMPACT_ATOMS: atom_id res chain seq x y z
N MET A 1 -32.16 -25.25 40.48
CA MET A 1 -30.76 -25.55 40.85
C MET A 1 -29.90 -24.97 39.75
N GLY A 2 -29.17 -23.93 40.11
CA GLY A 2 -28.43 -23.07 39.20
C GLY A 2 -26.96 -23.41 39.24
N ASP A 3 -26.42 -23.57 38.04
CA ASP A 3 -25.04 -23.59 37.61
C ASP A 3 -25.12 -22.91 36.22
N ASP A 4 -24.23 -22.08 35.72
CA ASP A 4 -22.82 -21.95 36.02
C ASP A 4 -22.27 -20.64 35.41
N LYS A 5 -21.12 -20.24 35.94
CA LYS A 5 -20.33 -19.06 35.59
C LYS A 5 -19.84 -19.07 34.14
N LYS A 6 -19.56 -17.89 33.57
CA LYS A 6 -18.24 -17.52 33.00
C LYS A 6 -18.21 -16.06 32.55
N GLY A 7 -17.30 -15.31 33.15
CA GLY A 7 -16.92 -13.98 32.69
C GLY A 7 -16.01 -14.05 31.47
N VAL A 8 -15.94 -12.94 30.74
CA VAL A 8 -14.92 -12.68 29.73
C VAL A 8 -14.25 -11.36 30.10
N LEU A 9 -13.07 -11.50 30.71
CA LEU A 9 -12.03 -10.50 30.86
C LEU A 9 -11.09 -10.61 29.66
N GLY A 10 -10.54 -9.48 29.22
CA GLY A 10 -9.34 -9.37 28.37
C GLY A 10 -9.64 -9.48 26.86
N THR A 11 -9.06 -8.69 25.97
CA THR A 11 -7.69 -8.15 26.01
C THR A 11 -7.63 -6.95 25.06
N ILE A 12 -7.35 -5.75 25.59
CA ILE A 12 -6.89 -4.63 24.75
C ILE A 12 -5.42 -4.92 24.44
N ALA A 13 -5.15 -5.47 23.25
CA ALA A 13 -3.79 -5.69 22.81
C ALA A 13 -3.12 -4.34 22.53
N ALA A 14 -2.09 -4.03 23.31
CA ALA A 14 -1.19 -2.91 23.10
C ALA A 14 -0.47 -3.09 21.76
N ILE A 15 -0.63 -2.13 20.85
CA ILE A 15 0.13 -2.07 19.60
C ILE A 15 1.54 -1.59 19.97
N VAL A 16 2.47 -2.54 20.01
CA VAL A 16 3.91 -2.29 20.17
C VAL A 16 4.40 -1.65 18.87
N ALA A 17 4.86 -0.41 18.97
CA ALA A 17 5.55 0.29 17.89
C ALA A 17 6.91 -0.39 17.67
N ILE A 18 7.01 -1.17 16.59
CA ILE A 18 8.30 -1.63 16.07
C ILE A 18 8.58 -0.80 14.83
N GLY A 19 9.55 0.10 14.95
CA GLY A 19 10.09 0.86 13.84
C GLY A 19 10.73 -0.08 12.82
N ALA A 20 10.20 -0.07 11.60
CA ALA A 20 10.85 -0.63 10.43
C ALA A 20 10.75 0.39 9.30
N SER A 21 11.91 0.68 8.73
CA SER A 21 12.20 1.69 7.72
C SER A 21 11.31 1.61 6.48
N VAL A 22 10.75 2.75 6.11
CA VAL A 22 9.87 3.04 4.96
C VAL A 22 10.56 2.72 3.65
N THR A 23 10.18 1.62 3.00
CA THR A 23 10.64 1.31 1.62
C THR A 23 9.62 0.49 0.81
N GLY A 24 8.33 0.83 0.86
CA GLY A 24 7.30 0.28 -0.05
C GLY A 24 7.08 1.20 -1.23
N ILE A 25 7.30 0.70 -2.46
CA ILE A 25 7.08 1.27 -3.82
C ILE A 25 7.62 2.69 -4.11
N LEU A 26 7.95 3.51 -3.12
CA LEU A 26 8.41 4.88 -3.28
C LEU A 26 9.88 5.02 -3.68
N VAL A 27 10.70 3.97 -3.55
CA VAL A 27 12.16 4.09 -3.78
C VAL A 27 12.57 3.84 -5.24
N GLY A 28 11.65 3.42 -6.11
CA GLY A 28 11.95 3.21 -7.54
C GLY A 28 12.09 4.49 -8.38
N LEU A 29 11.68 5.67 -7.89
CA LEU A 29 11.56 6.88 -8.72
C LEU A 29 12.60 7.98 -8.44
N LYS A 30 13.52 7.81 -7.49
CA LYS A 30 14.56 8.84 -7.19
C LYS A 30 15.92 8.64 -7.89
N GLN A 31 16.10 7.58 -8.70
CA GLN A 31 17.41 7.24 -9.28
C GLN A 31 17.56 7.43 -10.81
N ILE A 32 16.57 8.02 -11.49
CA ILE A 32 16.75 8.43 -12.89
C ILE A 32 17.33 9.86 -12.90
N GLY A 33 18.64 9.93 -13.02
CA GLY A 33 19.45 11.12 -12.77
C GLY A 33 19.29 12.24 -13.78
N TRP A 34 18.75 13.37 -13.31
CA TRP A 34 18.70 14.62 -14.08
C TRP A 34 19.05 15.88 -13.26
N ILE A 35 19.93 15.76 -12.27
CA ILE A 35 20.49 16.95 -11.61
C ILE A 35 22.01 16.78 -11.57
N GLY A 36 22.68 17.37 -12.57
CA GLY A 36 24.12 17.54 -12.56
C GLY A 36 24.49 18.40 -11.35
N THR A 37 25.43 17.93 -10.54
CA THR A 37 26.02 18.70 -9.46
C THR A 37 26.84 19.84 -10.07
N PRO A 38 26.50 21.12 -9.82
CA PRO A 38 27.41 22.20 -10.17
C PRO A 38 28.60 22.19 -9.21
N GLN A 39 29.79 22.39 -9.78
CA GLN A 39 31.04 22.58 -9.06
C GLN A 39 30.92 23.69 -8.01
N PRO A 40 31.59 23.57 -6.85
CA PRO A 40 31.67 24.64 -5.88
C PRO A 40 32.64 25.71 -6.38
N GLU A 41 32.09 26.78 -6.96
CA GLU A 41 32.82 28.00 -7.25
C GLU A 41 33.04 28.78 -5.93
N LYS A 42 34.29 29.03 -5.57
CA LYS A 42 34.68 29.88 -4.43
C LYS A 42 34.11 31.28 -4.64
N GLN A 43 33.12 31.67 -3.84
CA GLN A 43 32.69 33.05 -3.70
C GLN A 43 33.02 33.58 -2.31
N GLU A 44 33.99 34.49 -2.30
CA GLU A 44 34.32 35.40 -1.21
C GLU A 44 33.51 36.69 -1.41
N MET A 45 32.41 36.90 -0.68
CA MET A 45 31.73 38.20 -0.62
C MET A 45 31.07 38.48 0.74
N ALA A 46 31.61 39.52 1.38
CA ALA A 46 30.97 40.62 2.11
C ALA A 46 29.66 40.35 2.89
N ALA A 47 29.77 40.49 4.22
CA ALA A 47 28.67 40.60 5.14
C ALA A 47 27.77 41.82 4.85
N ARG A 48 26.53 41.55 4.43
CA ARG A 48 25.40 42.47 4.51
C ARG A 48 24.47 42.00 5.64
N PRO A 49 23.90 42.89 6.46
CA PRO A 49 22.95 42.49 7.49
C PRO A 49 21.64 42.02 6.81
N ALA A 50 21.36 40.73 6.93
CA ALA A 50 20.08 40.14 6.59
C ALA A 50 19.15 40.31 7.80
N ASP A 51 18.28 41.30 7.74
CA ASP A 51 17.19 41.44 8.69
C ASP A 51 15.94 41.89 7.91
N ARG A 52 14.87 41.08 8.04
CA ARG A 52 13.54 41.09 7.34
C ARG A 52 13.38 40.05 6.23
N GLY A 53 12.85 38.89 6.60
CA GLY A 53 12.32 37.90 5.65
C GLY A 53 11.73 36.61 6.25
N ASP A 54 11.93 36.32 7.53
CA ASP A 54 11.55 35.01 8.11
C ASP A 54 10.05 34.80 8.38
N SER A 55 9.25 35.86 8.49
CA SER A 55 7.82 35.72 8.83
C SER A 55 6.96 35.19 7.67
N ASP A 56 7.27 35.57 6.44
CA ASP A 56 6.47 35.19 5.26
C ASP A 56 6.72 33.73 4.82
N LEU A 57 7.92 33.20 5.07
CA LEU A 57 8.28 31.82 4.71
C LEU A 57 7.56 30.80 5.60
N SER A 58 7.49 31.04 6.91
CA SER A 58 6.82 30.14 7.84
C SER A 58 5.30 30.02 7.57
N GLU A 59 4.66 31.12 7.16
CA GLU A 59 3.23 31.10 6.80
C GLU A 59 2.99 30.36 5.48
N MET A 60 3.88 30.51 4.49
CA MET A 60 3.82 29.74 3.23
C MET A 60 4.04 28.24 3.46
N GLU A 61 5.01 27.85 4.28
CA GLU A 61 5.26 26.45 4.64
C GLU A 61 4.05 25.82 5.35
N GLY A 62 3.43 26.55 6.29
CA GLY A 62 2.21 26.10 6.96
C GLY A 62 1.03 25.88 5.99
N ARG A 63 0.90 26.75 4.97
CA ARG A 63 -0.13 26.61 3.94
C ARG A 63 0.13 25.44 3.01
N LEU A 64 1.37 25.21 2.59
CA LEU A 64 1.76 24.08 1.74
C LEU A 64 1.46 22.74 2.44
N ASN A 65 1.90 22.59 3.70
CA ASN A 65 1.62 21.39 4.49
C ASN A 65 0.11 21.10 4.64
N LYS A 66 -0.70 22.16 4.78
CA LYS A 66 -2.16 22.03 4.89
C LYS A 66 -2.82 21.61 3.58
N ILE A 67 -2.32 22.07 2.44
CA ILE A 67 -2.84 21.67 1.12
C ILE A 67 -2.46 20.22 0.82
N GLU A 68 -1.20 19.85 1.05
CA GLU A 68 -0.72 18.48 0.84
C GLU A 68 -1.50 17.46 1.69
N GLY A 69 -1.78 17.80 2.95
CA GLY A 69 -2.59 16.96 3.84
C GLY A 69 -4.03 16.76 3.33
N LYS A 70 -4.66 17.81 2.80
CA LYS A 70 -6.04 17.72 2.25
C LYS A 70 -6.08 16.88 0.98
N GLU A 71 -5.16 17.09 0.05
CA GLU A 71 -5.10 16.29 -1.18
C GLU A 71 -4.84 14.82 -0.87
N ARG A 72 -3.95 14.53 0.09
CA ARG A 72 -3.69 13.16 0.55
C ARG A 72 -4.96 12.51 1.08
N GLN A 73 -5.69 13.18 1.98
CA GLN A 73 -6.93 12.67 2.56
C GLN A 73 -7.97 12.38 1.47
N GLN A 74 -8.12 13.27 0.50
CA GLN A 74 -9.04 13.06 -0.63
C GLN A 74 -8.67 11.84 -1.48
N ARG A 75 -7.37 11.62 -1.73
CA ARG A 75 -6.90 10.45 -2.50
C ARG A 75 -7.10 9.15 -1.74
N GLU A 76 -6.86 9.16 -0.43
CA GLU A 76 -7.10 8.01 0.45
C GLU A 76 -8.59 7.67 0.50
N GLU A 77 -9.46 8.67 0.70
CA GLU A 77 -10.91 8.47 0.68
C GLU A 77 -11.40 7.95 -0.68
N ALA A 78 -10.86 8.47 -1.78
CA ALA A 78 -11.17 7.97 -3.12
C ALA A 78 -10.78 6.50 -3.31
N LEU A 79 -9.61 6.09 -2.79
CA LEU A 79 -9.17 4.70 -2.81
C LEU A 79 -10.08 3.80 -1.96
N LEU A 80 -10.45 4.25 -0.76
CA LEU A 80 -11.33 3.48 0.14
C LEU A 80 -12.72 3.28 -0.48
N ASN A 81 -13.30 4.34 -1.07
CA ASN A 81 -14.56 4.23 -1.80
C ASN A 81 -14.45 3.27 -2.99
N ARG A 82 -13.29 3.26 -3.67
CA ARG A 82 -13.05 2.34 -4.78
C ARG A 82 -12.93 0.89 -4.30
N ILE A 83 -12.27 0.65 -3.18
CA ILE A 83 -12.20 -0.67 -2.54
C ILE A 83 -13.60 -1.19 -2.24
N ALA A 84 -14.45 -0.37 -1.60
CA ALA A 84 -15.82 -0.77 -1.27
C ALA A 84 -16.64 -1.13 -2.52
N ASP A 85 -16.49 -0.37 -3.61
CA ASP A 85 -17.10 -0.68 -4.92
C ASP A 85 -16.59 -2.00 -5.50
N LEU A 86 -15.28 -2.26 -5.42
CA LEU A 86 -14.68 -3.51 -5.91
C LEU A 86 -15.15 -4.72 -5.10
N GLU A 87 -15.16 -4.61 -3.77
CA GLU A 87 -15.63 -5.70 -2.89
C GLU A 87 -17.11 -6.02 -3.11
N SER A 88 -17.97 -4.99 -3.27
CA SER A 88 -19.39 -5.21 -3.57
C SER A 88 -19.58 -5.96 -4.89
N LYS A 89 -18.89 -5.53 -5.95
CA LYS A 89 -18.99 -6.16 -7.28
C LYS A 89 -18.55 -7.60 -7.29
N GLN A 90 -17.45 -7.91 -6.60
CA GLN A 90 -16.93 -9.28 -6.54
C GLN A 90 -17.85 -10.19 -5.74
N LYS A 91 -18.41 -9.68 -4.64
CA LYS A 91 -19.37 -10.43 -3.86
C LYS A 91 -20.63 -10.76 -4.69
N GLU A 92 -21.17 -9.78 -5.41
CA GLU A 92 -22.33 -9.97 -6.30
C GLU A 92 -22.04 -11.00 -7.41
N HIS A 93 -20.86 -10.93 -8.04
CA HIS A 93 -20.44 -11.88 -9.07
C HIS A 93 -20.30 -13.31 -8.54
N ALA A 94 -19.74 -13.46 -7.34
CA ALA A 94 -19.57 -14.76 -6.69
C ALA A 94 -20.90 -15.42 -6.32
N GLU A 95 -21.97 -14.65 -6.05
CA GLU A 95 -23.29 -15.19 -5.75
C GLU A 95 -24.00 -15.77 -6.98
N VAL A 96 -23.68 -15.30 -8.19
CA VAL A 96 -24.37 -15.70 -9.44
C VAL A 96 -23.70 -16.90 -10.12
N THR A 97 -22.39 -17.08 -9.93
CA THR A 97 -21.63 -18.14 -10.62
C THR A 97 -21.49 -19.36 -9.71
N PRO A 98 -21.80 -20.59 -10.17
CA PRO A 98 -21.57 -21.78 -9.37
C PRO A 98 -20.08 -21.86 -9.00
N VAL A 99 -19.81 -21.77 -7.69
CA VAL A 99 -18.45 -21.68 -7.14
C VAL A 99 -17.66 -22.89 -7.60
N ARG A 100 -16.74 -22.67 -8.55
CA ARG A 100 -15.64 -23.61 -8.76
C ARG A 100 -14.77 -23.48 -7.53
N GLN A 101 -14.72 -24.55 -6.73
CA GLN A 101 -13.85 -24.59 -5.57
C GLN A 101 -12.41 -24.45 -6.05
N THR A 102 -11.81 -23.30 -5.76
CA THR A 102 -10.36 -23.14 -5.86
C THR A 102 -9.74 -24.02 -4.77
N ASN A 103 -8.62 -24.68 -5.06
CA ASN A 103 -7.90 -25.47 -4.06
C ASN A 103 -7.19 -24.60 -3.00
N TYR A 104 -7.34 -23.28 -3.10
CA TYR A 104 -6.64 -22.29 -2.29
C TYR A 104 -7.63 -21.28 -1.72
N ASP A 105 -7.47 -20.99 -0.44
CA ASP A 105 -7.99 -19.79 0.22
C ASP A 105 -6.81 -18.85 0.49
N LEU A 106 -6.76 -17.78 -0.28
CA LEU A 106 -5.74 -16.73 -0.23
C LEU A 106 -6.12 -15.58 0.71
N SER A 107 -7.30 -15.63 1.33
CA SER A 107 -7.76 -14.57 2.22
C SER A 107 -6.80 -14.38 3.41
N GLY A 108 -6.62 -13.12 3.81
CA GLY A 108 -5.81 -12.73 4.97
C GLY A 108 -4.70 -11.73 4.65
N ASP A 109 -3.82 -11.55 5.63
CA ASP A 109 -2.70 -10.62 5.55
C ASP A 109 -1.43 -11.35 5.08
N TRP A 110 -0.79 -10.78 4.08
CA TRP A 110 0.40 -11.28 3.42
C TRP A 110 1.55 -10.29 3.61
N TYR A 111 2.75 -10.82 3.83
CA TYR A 111 3.92 -10.02 4.13
C TYR A 111 4.94 -10.15 3.01
N ALA A 112 5.45 -9.03 2.52
CA ALA A 112 6.55 -9.05 1.56
C ALA A 112 7.86 -9.40 2.27
N THR A 113 8.51 -10.48 1.85
CA THR A 113 9.80 -10.92 2.42
C THR A 113 10.89 -9.86 2.27
N ALA A 114 10.86 -9.11 1.17
CA ALA A 114 11.82 -8.04 0.88
C ALA A 114 11.50 -6.71 1.58
N ASN A 115 10.27 -6.53 2.08
CA ASN A 115 9.82 -5.29 2.70
C ASN A 115 8.82 -5.58 3.84
N PRO A 116 9.31 -5.85 5.06
CA PRO A 116 8.46 -6.24 6.19
C PRO A 116 7.55 -5.11 6.69
N GLY A 117 7.78 -3.85 6.28
CA GLY A 117 6.97 -2.70 6.65
C GLY A 117 5.71 -2.51 5.79
N THR A 118 5.41 -3.45 4.89
CA THR A 118 4.23 -3.40 4.00
C THR A 118 3.44 -4.69 4.10
N VAL A 119 2.14 -4.54 4.33
CA VAL A 119 1.18 -5.64 4.45
C VAL A 119 0.28 -5.63 3.23
N TYR A 120 0.02 -6.81 2.67
CA TYR A 120 -0.88 -7.00 1.55
C TYR A 120 -2.10 -7.77 2.04
N ARG A 121 -3.26 -7.12 2.06
CA ARG A 121 -4.51 -7.77 2.48
C ARG A 121 -5.23 -8.30 1.25
N ILE A 122 -5.57 -9.59 1.29
CA ILE A 122 -6.36 -10.26 0.27
C ILE A 122 -7.73 -10.63 0.84
N VAL A 123 -8.79 -10.32 0.10
CA VAL A 123 -10.16 -10.78 0.39
C VAL A 123 -10.66 -11.55 -0.84
N GLN A 124 -10.96 -12.84 -0.68
CA GLN A 124 -11.33 -13.72 -1.78
C GLN A 124 -12.81 -14.09 -1.76
N TYR A 125 -13.43 -14.08 -2.94
CA TYR A 125 -14.80 -14.50 -3.22
C TYR A 125 -14.80 -15.49 -4.39
N GLY A 126 -14.63 -16.79 -4.10
CA GLY A 126 -14.51 -17.82 -5.13
C GLY A 126 -13.22 -17.68 -5.93
N GLU A 127 -13.31 -17.49 -7.24
CA GLU A 127 -12.16 -17.23 -8.13
C GLU A 127 -11.78 -15.74 -8.17
N GLU A 128 -12.61 -14.83 -7.67
CA GLU A 128 -12.34 -13.39 -7.66
C GLU A 128 -11.74 -12.95 -6.31
N LEU A 129 -10.91 -11.89 -6.31
CA LEU A 129 -10.36 -11.33 -5.07
C LEU A 129 -10.01 -9.84 -5.15
N THR A 130 -10.02 -9.16 -4.01
CA THR A 130 -9.40 -7.84 -3.85
C THR A 130 -8.03 -7.97 -3.20
N LEU A 131 -7.14 -7.04 -3.56
CA LEU A 131 -5.80 -6.90 -3.00
C LEU A 131 -5.62 -5.45 -2.55
N GLN A 132 -5.17 -5.24 -1.31
CA GLN A 132 -4.84 -3.93 -0.78
C GLN A 132 -3.38 -3.92 -0.32
N GLU A 133 -2.61 -2.92 -0.71
CA GLU A 133 -1.29 -2.63 -0.14
C GLU A 133 -1.45 -1.61 0.98
N ILE A 134 -0.98 -1.98 2.16
CA ILE A 134 -1.02 -1.17 3.38
C ILE A 134 0.43 -0.90 3.80
N SER A 135 0.84 0.36 3.67
CA SER A 135 2.20 0.80 4.03
C SER A 135 2.14 1.90 5.09
N PHE A 136 3.25 2.07 5.80
CA PHE A 136 3.39 3.14 6.78
C PHE A 136 3.88 4.43 6.10
N VAL A 137 3.00 5.41 5.97
CA VAL A 137 3.26 6.68 5.28
C VAL A 137 3.12 7.83 6.28
N TYR A 138 4.24 8.47 6.63
CA TYR A 138 4.34 9.54 7.64
C TYR A 138 3.77 9.16 9.03
N GLY A 139 4.13 8.00 9.56
CA GLY A 139 3.68 7.64 10.91
C GLY A 139 2.29 7.00 10.98
N VAL A 140 1.62 6.82 9.84
CA VAL A 140 0.24 6.33 9.75
C VAL A 140 0.17 5.17 8.77
N SER A 141 -0.58 4.13 9.15
CA SER A 141 -0.91 3.03 8.25
C SER A 141 -1.91 3.54 7.20
N THR A 142 -1.51 3.53 5.93
CA THR A 142 -2.31 4.06 4.81
C THR A 142 -2.39 3.02 3.71
N VAL A 143 -3.57 2.90 3.10
CA VAL A 143 -3.73 2.11 1.87
C VAL A 143 -3.06 2.86 0.72
N THR A 144 -1.98 2.30 0.20
CA THR A 144 -1.15 2.91 -0.86
C THR A 144 -1.49 2.38 -2.25
N ALA A 145 -2.05 1.18 -2.33
CA ALA A 145 -2.58 0.60 -3.56
C ALA A 145 -3.78 -0.33 -3.29
N ALA A 146 -4.66 -0.44 -4.28
CA ALA A 146 -5.80 -1.34 -4.22
C ALA A 146 -6.13 -1.88 -5.62
N GLY A 147 -6.56 -3.14 -5.68
CA GLY A 147 -6.87 -3.78 -6.94
C GLY A 147 -7.84 -4.93 -6.79
N SER A 148 -8.31 -5.41 -7.93
CA SER A 148 -9.19 -6.56 -8.05
C SER A 148 -8.65 -7.49 -9.13
N GLY A 149 -8.80 -8.78 -8.91
CA GLY A 149 -8.26 -9.79 -9.78
C GLY A 149 -9.00 -11.10 -9.70
N ALA A 150 -8.43 -12.10 -10.37
CA ALA A 150 -8.93 -13.46 -10.34
C ALA A 150 -7.81 -14.49 -10.28
N ILE A 151 -8.16 -15.66 -9.76
CA ILE A 151 -7.34 -16.86 -9.71
C ILE A 151 -7.68 -17.71 -10.94
N SER A 152 -6.65 -18.13 -11.68
CA SER A 152 -6.77 -19.06 -12.79
C SER A 152 -5.72 -20.16 -12.64
N GLY A 153 -6.16 -21.33 -12.16
CA GLY A 153 -5.27 -22.44 -11.80
C GLY A 153 -4.35 -22.06 -10.64
N ASN A 154 -3.04 -22.05 -10.91
CA ASN A 154 -2.00 -21.64 -9.94
C ASN A 154 -1.53 -20.19 -10.14
N SER A 155 -2.22 -19.40 -10.95
CA SER A 155 -1.86 -18.00 -11.20
C SER A 155 -2.91 -17.06 -10.63
N LEU A 156 -2.45 -15.96 -10.03
CA LEU A 156 -3.26 -14.83 -9.59
C LEU A 156 -2.87 -13.62 -10.44
N THR A 157 -3.86 -12.97 -11.05
CA THR A 157 -3.66 -11.70 -11.77
C THR A 157 -4.60 -10.64 -11.20
N VAL A 158 -4.04 -9.50 -10.79
CA VAL A 158 -4.75 -8.38 -10.17
C VAL A 158 -4.46 -7.10 -10.94
N ASN A 159 -5.51 -6.39 -11.38
CA ASN A 159 -5.36 -5.02 -11.85
C ASN A 159 -5.49 -4.07 -10.65
N TYR A 160 -4.54 -3.16 -10.49
CA TYR A 160 -4.48 -2.29 -9.33
C TYR A 160 -4.31 -0.81 -9.70
N TYR A 161 -4.61 0.03 -8.71
CA TYR A 161 -4.48 1.48 -8.72
C TYR A 161 -3.71 1.90 -7.47
N THR A 162 -2.92 2.96 -7.57
CA THR A 162 -2.14 3.49 -6.43
C THR A 162 -2.68 4.84 -5.98
N MET A 163 -2.31 5.26 -4.77
CA MET A 163 -2.60 6.61 -4.25
C MET A 163 -1.93 7.73 -5.05
N PHE A 164 -0.95 7.38 -5.90
CA PHE A 164 -0.27 8.29 -6.81
C PHE A 164 -0.94 8.35 -8.19
N ASN A 165 -2.18 7.84 -8.30
CA ASN A 165 -2.96 7.82 -9.53
C ASN A 165 -2.27 7.06 -10.68
N THR A 166 -1.44 6.07 -10.34
CA THR A 166 -0.91 5.11 -11.32
C THR A 166 -1.76 3.85 -11.33
N THR A 167 -1.65 3.11 -12.42
CA THR A 167 -2.34 1.82 -12.61
C THR A 167 -1.32 0.75 -12.92
N GLY A 168 -1.60 -0.50 -12.60
CA GLY A 168 -0.71 -1.60 -12.93
C GLY A 168 -1.37 -2.96 -12.89
N VAL A 169 -0.55 -3.99 -13.11
CA VAL A 169 -0.93 -5.40 -13.03
C VAL A 169 0.03 -6.11 -12.09
N ALA A 170 -0.52 -6.82 -11.11
CA ALA A 170 0.22 -7.75 -10.28
C ALA A 170 -0.05 -9.18 -10.79
N THR A 171 1.01 -9.95 -11.00
CA THR A 171 0.90 -11.34 -11.45
C THR A 171 1.72 -12.22 -10.52
N PHE A 172 1.07 -13.21 -9.91
CA PHE A 172 1.68 -14.14 -8.98
C PHE A 172 1.42 -15.59 -9.39
N ASN A 173 2.37 -16.45 -9.03
CA ASN A 173 2.20 -17.89 -8.98
C ASN A 173 1.96 -18.30 -7.52
N ILE A 174 0.94 -19.11 -7.31
CA ILE A 174 0.52 -19.65 -6.02
C ILE A 174 1.31 -20.93 -5.77
N GLY A 175 2.08 -20.94 -4.67
CA GLY A 175 2.79 -22.13 -4.21
C GLY A 175 1.84 -23.27 -3.89
N SER A 176 2.33 -24.51 -3.91
CA SER A 176 1.52 -25.73 -3.73
C SER A 176 0.72 -25.76 -2.42
N SER A 177 1.22 -25.12 -1.36
CA SER A 177 0.56 -25.01 -0.06
C SER A 177 -0.42 -23.85 0.07
N GLY A 178 -0.51 -22.95 -0.92
CA GLY A 178 -1.32 -21.74 -0.85
C GLY A 178 -0.80 -20.68 0.14
N ASN A 179 0.39 -20.86 0.73
CA ASN A 179 0.97 -19.92 1.72
C ASN A 179 2.10 -19.04 1.16
N LEU A 180 2.39 -19.15 -0.14
CA LEU A 180 3.44 -18.42 -0.82
C LEU A 180 2.94 -17.92 -2.17
N LEU A 181 3.15 -16.63 -2.45
CA LEU A 181 2.91 -16.01 -3.76
C LEU A 181 4.24 -15.49 -4.29
N ASN A 182 4.64 -15.96 -5.48
CA ASN A 182 5.86 -15.51 -6.15
C ASN A 182 5.50 -14.85 -7.47
N GLY A 183 5.91 -13.60 -7.68
CA GLY A 183 5.42 -12.83 -8.80
C GLY A 183 6.08 -11.48 -8.97
N GLN A 184 5.33 -10.54 -9.54
CA GLN A 184 5.77 -9.17 -9.72
C GLN A 184 4.59 -8.21 -9.79
N PHE A 185 4.87 -6.96 -9.44
CA PHE A 185 4.05 -5.81 -9.78
C PHE A 185 4.63 -5.12 -11.00
N ARG A 186 3.78 -4.79 -11.98
CA ARG A 186 4.12 -3.97 -13.14
C ARG A 186 3.27 -2.71 -13.13
N ASP A 187 3.92 -1.56 -13.03
CA ASP A 187 3.25 -0.28 -13.13
C ASP A 187 3.14 0.14 -14.61
N ASN A 188 1.93 0.41 -15.08
CA ASN A 188 1.66 0.71 -16.50
C ASN A 188 2.02 2.16 -16.88
N VAL A 189 2.17 3.06 -15.89
CA VAL A 189 2.47 4.48 -16.14
C VAL A 189 3.97 4.70 -16.23
N THR A 190 4.73 4.13 -15.31
CA THR A 190 6.18 4.26 -15.21
C THR A 190 6.93 3.16 -15.95
N GLY A 191 6.28 2.04 -16.24
CA GLY A 191 6.92 0.84 -16.80
C GLY A 191 7.77 0.06 -15.80
N ALA A 192 7.79 0.47 -14.52
CA ALA A 192 8.55 -0.19 -13.48
C ALA A 192 8.02 -1.62 -13.23
N ASN A 193 8.96 -2.56 -13.05
CA ASN A 193 8.67 -3.93 -12.65
C ASN A 193 9.37 -4.21 -11.32
N MET A 194 8.61 -4.75 -10.37
CA MET A 194 9.11 -5.09 -9.05
C MET A 194 8.81 -6.55 -8.76
N ALA A 195 9.86 -7.37 -8.72
CA ALA A 195 9.75 -8.75 -8.29
C ALA A 195 9.26 -8.80 -6.84
N MET A 196 8.37 -9.75 -6.54
CA MET A 196 7.70 -9.83 -5.26
C MET A 196 7.55 -11.28 -4.81
N GLN A 197 7.80 -11.47 -3.52
CA GLN A 197 7.47 -12.69 -2.80
C GLN A 197 6.64 -12.32 -1.58
N LEU A 198 5.42 -12.84 -1.52
CA LEU A 198 4.51 -12.64 -0.40
C LEU A 198 4.32 -13.96 0.33
N GLN A 199 4.36 -13.91 1.66
CA GLN A 199 4.15 -15.06 2.52
C GLN A 199 3.09 -14.76 3.58
N ARG A 200 2.21 -15.73 3.81
CA ARG A 200 1.26 -15.72 4.93
C ARG A 200 1.92 -16.36 6.15
N GLN A 201 1.78 -15.73 7.32
CA GLN A 201 2.22 -16.29 8.60
C GLN A 201 1.21 -17.28 9.18
#